data_AF-A0AA37IDW2-F1
#
_entry.id   AF-A0AA37IDW2-F1
#
_cell.length_a   1.000
_cell.length_b   1.000
_cell.length_c   1.000
_cell.angle_alpha   90.00
_cell.angle_beta   90.00
_cell.angle_gamma   90.00
#
_symmetry.space_group_name_H-M   'P 1'
#
loop_
_entity.id
_entity.type
_entity.pdbx_description
1 polymer ?
#
loop_
_entity_poly.entity_id
_entity_poly.type
_entity_poly.pdbx_seq_one_letter_code
_entity_poly.pdbx_strand_id
1 'polypeptide(L)'
;MSDQPQTSIRTVRFRDGERLPMLVDAQAGIPVFDPCVFVCTQVRPRAASAATIEQVLRGVQFLLRFCAERRIDLTERFASGQFFDLHELDDLSRSAYVRTQQASSDIAGKTNATLVRGHVASGTAAIRLYYARSYLQWLGERNAGQACQTLDDRDRYFRLLSQMLDRLRIRTPTAENRSTRVGLNAEQKLRLLHVTDPSYPDNRGASAFLRHRNQLIVMWGIGTGLRRGELLGLRIGRLDFRKNMASIVRRGHDPDDPRTYQPNTKTRERAIGISDELAFLRHEHIVTHRAKISGARKHDFLLVAETTGRPLSLAGFSKVFRELRTGDPLVGEGLTFHVLRHTWNEEFSQIADSAGLKPEDERRARNHAMGWSDFSKSADHYLRRRTRRVADKVSTRIQQSVIEMRPSNADHE
;
A
#
# COMPACT_ATOMS: atom_id res chain seq x y z
N MET A 1 -27.37 10.91 23.43
CA MET A 1 -26.19 10.11 23.05
C MET A 1 -26.61 9.26 21.86
N SER A 2 -26.06 9.50 20.66
CA SER A 2 -26.58 8.88 19.44
C SER A 2 -26.23 7.40 19.39
N ASP A 3 -27.26 6.55 19.40
CA ASP A 3 -27.19 5.11 19.24
C ASP A 3 -26.95 4.73 17.77
N GLN A 4 -25.91 5.32 17.16
CA GLN A 4 -25.56 4.99 15.79
C GLN A 4 -24.71 3.72 15.77
N PRO A 5 -25.06 2.73 14.94
CA PRO A 5 -24.33 1.47 14.87
C PRO A 5 -22.89 1.74 14.46
N GLN A 6 -22.00 1.67 15.46
CA GLN A 6 -20.59 1.85 15.25
C GLN A 6 -20.06 0.54 14.67
N THR A 7 -19.71 0.51 13.39
CA THR A 7 -19.10 -0.68 12.80
C THR A 7 -17.58 -0.65 12.91
N SER A 8 -16.95 -1.83 12.95
CA SER A 8 -15.50 -1.98 12.89
C SER A 8 -15.13 -3.17 11.99
N ILE A 9 -13.94 -3.17 11.41
CA ILE A 9 -13.46 -4.31 10.61
C ILE A 9 -12.50 -5.12 11.47
N ARG A 10 -12.83 -6.40 11.68
CA ARG A 10 -12.00 -7.36 12.42
C ARG A 10 -11.55 -8.46 11.48
N THR A 11 -10.28 -8.85 11.56
CA THR A 11 -9.74 -9.97 10.78
C THR A 11 -9.72 -11.22 11.64
N VAL A 12 -10.44 -12.25 11.22
CA VAL A 12 -10.41 -13.58 11.84
C VAL A 12 -9.39 -14.44 11.12
N ARG A 13 -8.65 -15.23 11.89
CA ARG A 13 -7.70 -16.22 11.39
C ARG A 13 -8.25 -17.62 11.63
N PHE A 14 -8.43 -18.38 10.57
CA PHE A 14 -8.86 -19.78 10.62
C PHE A 14 -7.68 -20.72 10.88
N ARG A 15 -7.99 -21.99 11.21
CA ARG A 15 -6.98 -23.02 11.57
C ARG A 15 -6.01 -23.32 10.42
N ASP A 16 -6.49 -23.24 9.19
CA ASP A 16 -5.73 -23.41 7.95
C ASP A 16 -4.86 -22.18 7.59
N GLY A 17 -4.82 -21.14 8.43
CA GLY A 17 -4.08 -19.92 8.17
C GLY A 17 -4.85 -18.88 7.34
N GLU A 18 -6.08 -19.20 6.89
CA GLU A 18 -6.93 -18.23 6.20
C GLU A 18 -7.17 -17.01 7.09
N ARG A 19 -7.15 -15.83 6.47
CA ARG A 19 -7.38 -14.53 7.12
C ARG A 19 -8.54 -13.86 6.41
N LEU A 20 -9.66 -13.71 7.10
CA LEU A 20 -10.87 -13.13 6.57
C LEU A 20 -11.23 -11.88 7.37
N PRO A 21 -11.09 -10.69 6.77
CA PRO A 21 -11.68 -9.49 7.32
C PRO A 21 -13.21 -9.58 7.25
N MET A 22 -13.86 -9.19 8.34
CA MET A 22 -15.31 -9.12 8.47
C MET A 22 -15.69 -7.75 9.04
N LEU A 23 -16.80 -7.20 8.56
CA LEU A 23 -17.40 -6.02 9.15
C LEU A 23 -18.28 -6.49 10.31
N VAL A 24 -18.04 -5.95 11.50
CA VAL A 24 -18.78 -6.30 12.71
C VAL A 24 -19.39 -5.06 13.32
N ASP A 25 -20.51 -5.24 14.02
CA ASP A 25 -20.96 -4.27 15.00
C ASP A 25 -19.88 -4.14 16.10
N ALA A 26 -19.45 -2.92 16.41
CA ALA A 26 -18.35 -2.69 17.33
C ALA A 26 -18.71 -2.95 18.79
N GLN A 27 -20.00 -2.81 19.15
CA GLN A 27 -20.49 -3.06 20.51
C GLN A 27 -20.77 -4.56 20.71
N ALA A 28 -21.60 -5.15 19.84
CA ALA A 28 -22.00 -6.55 19.95
C ALA A 28 -20.90 -7.52 19.49
N GLY A 29 -19.97 -7.07 18.64
CA GLY A 29 -18.94 -7.92 18.05
C GLY A 29 -19.47 -8.91 17.00
N ILE A 30 -20.75 -8.78 16.62
CA ILE A 30 -21.44 -9.68 15.69
C ILE A 30 -21.21 -9.22 14.25
N PRO A 31 -20.95 -10.12 13.29
CA PRO A 31 -20.84 -9.78 11.88
C PRO A 31 -22.08 -9.07 11.33
N VAL A 32 -21.87 -7.97 10.60
CA VAL A 32 -22.94 -7.34 9.81
C VAL A 32 -23.20 -8.25 8.61
N PHE A 33 -24.39 -8.84 8.57
CA PHE A 33 -24.72 -9.98 7.71
C PHE A 33 -24.46 -9.70 6.23
N ASP A 34 -25.16 -8.75 5.61
CA ASP A 34 -25.09 -8.50 4.17
C ASP A 34 -23.69 -8.11 3.67
N PRO A 35 -22.93 -7.21 4.33
CA PRO A 35 -21.54 -6.94 3.99
C PRO A 35 -20.65 -8.18 4.03
N CYS A 36 -20.86 -9.08 4.99
CA CYS A 36 -20.11 -10.33 5.11
C CYS A 36 -20.48 -11.32 4.00
N VAL A 37 -21.78 -11.48 3.69
CA VAL A 37 -22.24 -12.32 2.57
C VAL A 37 -21.70 -11.77 1.24
N PHE A 38 -21.73 -10.46 1.04
CA PHE A 38 -21.19 -9.81 -0.15
C PHE A 38 -19.72 -10.15 -0.36
N VAL A 39 -18.87 -9.99 0.66
CA VAL A 39 -17.44 -10.30 0.48
C VAL A 39 -17.19 -11.79 0.29
N CYS A 40 -17.94 -12.67 0.94
CA CYS A 40 -17.81 -14.12 0.78
C CYS A 40 -18.28 -14.60 -0.61
N THR A 41 -19.28 -13.96 -1.21
CA THR A 41 -19.88 -14.40 -2.49
C THR A 41 -19.31 -13.70 -3.72
N GLN A 42 -18.95 -12.41 -3.61
CA GLN A 42 -18.54 -11.61 -4.77
C GLN A 42 -17.03 -11.32 -4.83
N VAL A 43 -16.38 -11.27 -3.66
CA VAL A 43 -14.99 -10.80 -3.57
C VAL A 43 -14.02 -11.95 -3.35
N ARG A 44 -14.28 -12.79 -2.33
CA ARG A 44 -13.43 -13.93 -1.96
C ARG A 44 -13.24 -14.93 -3.10
N PRO A 45 -14.26 -15.34 -3.88
CA PRO A 45 -14.09 -16.33 -4.96
C PRO A 45 -13.16 -15.87 -6.07
N ARG A 46 -12.94 -14.56 -6.22
CA ARG A 46 -11.98 -13.98 -7.19
C ARG A 46 -10.53 -14.01 -6.68
N ALA A 47 -10.23 -14.88 -5.72
CA ALA A 47 -8.93 -15.00 -5.04
C ALA A 47 -8.42 -13.67 -4.46
N ALA A 48 -9.34 -12.81 -3.99
CA ALA A 48 -8.99 -11.53 -3.41
C ALA A 48 -8.19 -11.71 -2.11
N SER A 49 -7.09 -10.97 -1.98
CA SER A 49 -6.29 -10.98 -0.76
C SER A 49 -7.09 -10.42 0.43
N ALA A 50 -6.74 -10.81 1.66
CA ALA A 50 -7.33 -10.22 2.87
C ALA A 50 -7.29 -8.68 2.85
N ALA A 51 -6.17 -8.08 2.42
CA ALA A 51 -6.06 -6.63 2.30
C ALA A 51 -7.06 -6.02 1.29
N THR A 52 -7.37 -6.75 0.21
CA THR A 52 -8.38 -6.34 -0.78
C THR A 52 -9.78 -6.42 -0.17
N ILE A 53 -10.12 -7.51 0.52
CA ILE A 53 -11.40 -7.68 1.23
C ILE A 53 -11.57 -6.56 2.27
N GLU A 54 -10.54 -6.25 3.05
CA GLU A 54 -10.58 -5.12 4.00
C GLU A 54 -10.85 -3.79 3.29
N GLN A 55 -10.22 -3.52 2.15
CA GLN A 55 -10.50 -2.30 1.38
C GLN A 55 -11.93 -2.24 0.86
N VAL A 56 -12.49 -3.37 0.41
CA VAL A 56 -13.90 -3.47 0.02
C VAL A 56 -14.80 -3.13 1.21
N LEU A 57 -14.59 -3.79 2.35
CA LEU A 57 -15.37 -3.55 3.57
C LEU A 57 -15.24 -2.12 4.08
N ARG A 58 -14.09 -1.45 3.90
CA ARG A 58 -13.95 -0.02 4.23
C ARG A 58 -14.83 0.87 3.34
N GLY A 59 -15.00 0.51 2.07
CA GLY A 59 -15.94 1.18 1.16
C GLY A 59 -17.40 0.94 1.55
N VAL A 60 -17.74 -0.30 1.90
CA VAL A 60 -19.09 -0.65 2.40
C VAL A 60 -19.39 0.05 3.72
N GLN A 61 -18.45 0.02 4.67
CA GLN A 61 -18.54 0.73 5.95
C GLN A 61 -18.76 2.23 5.75
N PHE A 62 -18.06 2.84 4.80
CA PHE A 62 -18.27 4.24 4.43
C PHE A 62 -19.72 4.51 3.99
N LEU A 63 -20.26 3.66 3.12
CA LEU A 63 -21.64 3.76 2.65
C LEU A 63 -22.65 3.55 3.78
N LEU A 64 -22.48 2.50 4.59
CA LEU A 64 -23.40 2.21 5.70
C LEU A 64 -23.42 3.34 6.72
N ARG A 65 -22.26 3.93 7.03
CA ARG A 65 -22.20 5.10 7.91
C ARG A 65 -22.91 6.31 7.30
N PHE A 66 -22.70 6.58 6.01
CA PHE A 66 -23.43 7.65 5.31
C PHE A 66 -24.95 7.49 5.42
N CYS A 67 -25.44 6.24 5.28
CA CYS A 67 -26.85 5.92 5.38
C CYS A 67 -27.36 6.08 6.82
N ALA A 68 -26.61 5.58 7.81
CA ALA A 68 -26.96 5.73 9.23
C ALA A 68 -27.03 7.21 9.66
N GLU A 69 -26.09 8.05 9.21
CA GLU A 69 -26.09 9.50 9.46
C GLU A 69 -27.34 10.21 8.92
N ARG A 70 -27.94 9.68 7.84
CA ARG A 70 -29.12 10.23 7.17
C ARG A 70 -30.40 9.44 7.45
N ARG A 71 -30.35 8.44 8.32
CA ARG A 71 -31.46 7.52 8.64
C ARG A 71 -32.05 6.86 7.40
N ILE A 72 -31.18 6.47 6.46
CA ILE A 72 -31.55 5.72 5.26
C ILE A 72 -31.46 4.23 5.59
N ASP A 73 -32.60 3.53 5.59
CA ASP A 73 -32.63 2.07 5.59
C ASP A 73 -32.39 1.57 4.16
N LEU A 74 -31.17 1.11 3.90
CA LEU A 74 -30.78 0.60 2.58
C LEU A 74 -31.54 -0.67 2.21
N THR A 75 -31.79 -1.56 3.16
CA THR A 75 -32.40 -2.86 2.91
C THR A 75 -33.86 -2.67 2.54
N GLU A 76 -34.60 -1.87 3.32
CA GLU A 76 -36.00 -1.55 3.03
C GLU A 76 -36.17 -0.81 1.70
N ARG A 77 -35.33 0.20 1.43
CA ARG A 77 -35.38 0.94 0.15
C ARG A 77 -35.15 0.03 -1.06
N PHE A 78 -34.14 -0.82 -0.99
CA PHE A 78 -33.83 -1.72 -2.10
C PHE A 78 -34.86 -2.84 -2.26
N ALA A 79 -35.49 -3.29 -1.17
CA ALA A 79 -36.60 -4.25 -1.18
C ALA A 79 -37.91 -3.63 -1.71
N SER A 80 -38.10 -2.32 -1.60
CA SER A 80 -39.26 -1.58 -2.14
C SER A 80 -39.02 -0.96 -3.52
N GLY A 81 -37.84 -1.19 -4.14
CA GLY A 81 -37.50 -0.62 -5.44
C GLY A 81 -37.19 0.89 -5.43
N GLN A 82 -36.97 1.46 -4.25
CA GLN A 82 -36.56 2.86 -4.09
C GLN A 82 -35.03 2.96 -4.06
N PHE A 83 -34.45 3.67 -5.03
CA PHE A 83 -33.00 3.89 -5.11
C PHE A 83 -32.64 5.33 -4.72
N PHE A 84 -31.34 5.61 -4.58
CA PHE A 84 -30.85 6.94 -4.22
C PHE A 84 -31.24 8.01 -5.25
N ASP A 85 -31.70 9.14 -4.74
CA ASP A 85 -31.97 10.34 -5.52
C ASP A 85 -30.67 11.06 -5.91
N LEU A 86 -30.77 11.97 -6.89
CA LEU A 86 -29.62 12.73 -7.38
C LEU A 86 -28.89 13.50 -6.27
N HIS A 87 -29.64 14.17 -5.39
CA HIS A 87 -29.08 14.94 -4.29
C HIS A 87 -28.36 14.04 -3.26
N GLU A 88 -28.88 12.84 -3.01
CA GLU A 88 -28.25 11.87 -2.11
C GLU A 88 -26.94 11.33 -2.71
N LEU A 89 -26.89 11.11 -4.03
CA LEU A 89 -25.67 10.71 -4.72
C LEU A 89 -24.60 11.81 -4.72
N ASP A 90 -25.01 13.07 -4.85
CA ASP A 90 -24.11 14.22 -4.73
C ASP A 90 -23.52 14.34 -3.32
N ASP A 91 -24.37 14.15 -2.31
CA ASP A 91 -23.98 14.11 -0.90
C ASP A 91 -23.04 12.95 -0.58
N LEU A 92 -23.34 11.74 -1.10
CA LEU A 92 -22.49 10.57 -0.95
C LEU A 92 -21.12 10.83 -1.56
N SER A 93 -21.06 11.38 -2.77
CA SER A 93 -19.80 11.74 -3.43
C SER A 93 -19.00 12.76 -2.62
N ARG A 94 -19.65 13.82 -2.13
CA ARG A 94 -18.99 14.85 -1.29
C ARG A 94 -18.45 14.24 0.01
N SER A 95 -19.23 13.38 0.66
CA SER A 95 -18.83 12.73 1.92
C SER A 95 -17.63 11.78 1.74
N ALA A 96 -17.41 11.25 0.54
CA ALA A 96 -16.27 10.37 0.25
C ALA A 96 -14.91 11.07 0.44
N TYR A 97 -14.87 12.39 0.33
CA TYR A 97 -13.67 13.20 0.57
C TYR A 97 -13.43 13.50 2.05
N VAL A 98 -14.41 13.30 2.93
CA VAL A 98 -14.26 13.64 4.34
C VAL A 98 -13.45 12.55 5.06
N ARG A 99 -12.41 12.98 5.78
CA ARG A 99 -11.64 12.12 6.66
C ARG A 99 -12.38 11.97 7.98
N THR A 100 -13.06 10.85 8.14
CA THR A 100 -13.67 10.49 9.42
C THR A 100 -12.58 9.89 10.30
N GLN A 101 -12.05 10.66 11.25
CA GLN A 101 -11.28 10.07 12.34
C GLN A 101 -12.27 9.40 13.30
N GLN A 102 -12.14 8.10 13.52
CA GLN A 102 -12.53 7.53 14.81
C GLN A 102 -11.37 7.85 15.74
N ALA A 103 -11.63 8.64 16.79
CA ALA A 103 -10.66 8.85 17.85
C ALA A 103 -10.36 7.48 18.49
N SER A 104 -9.19 6.93 18.24
CA SER A 104 -8.61 5.92 19.11
C SER A 104 -8.14 6.65 20.36
N SER A 105 -8.97 6.66 21.39
CA SER A 105 -8.60 7.15 22.71
C SER A 105 -7.68 6.13 23.37
N ASP A 106 -6.39 6.24 23.09
CA ASP A 106 -5.33 5.68 23.92
C ASP A 106 -4.26 6.76 24.05
N ILE A 107 -4.41 7.59 25.09
CA ILE A 107 -3.38 8.16 25.97
C ILE A 107 -4.11 9.15 26.89
N ALA A 108 -4.00 8.85 28.19
CA ALA A 108 -4.42 9.60 29.37
C ALA A 108 -4.93 11.05 29.17
N GLY A 109 -6.20 11.24 29.55
CA GLY A 109 -6.77 12.42 30.20
C GLY A 109 -6.25 13.80 29.78
N LYS A 110 -6.97 14.46 28.86
CA LYS A 110 -7.52 15.81 29.00
C LYS A 110 -8.36 16.17 27.76
N THR A 111 -9.37 16.98 28.02
CA THR A 111 -10.56 17.31 27.24
C THR A 111 -10.32 18.06 25.91
N ASN A 112 -11.36 18.00 25.06
CA ASN A 112 -11.60 18.68 23.78
C ASN A 112 -11.00 18.03 22.53
N ALA A 113 -11.63 16.94 22.10
CA ALA A 113 -11.49 16.41 20.75
C ALA A 113 -12.16 17.37 19.73
N THR A 114 -11.43 18.38 19.28
CA THR A 114 -11.84 19.14 18.08
C THR A 114 -11.74 18.19 16.89
N LEU A 115 -12.89 17.80 16.32
CA LEU A 115 -12.97 17.02 15.08
C LEU A 115 -12.34 17.83 13.93
N VAL A 116 -11.03 17.64 13.70
CA VAL A 116 -10.37 18.21 12.54
C VAL A 116 -10.88 17.49 11.29
N ARG A 117 -11.83 18.11 10.58
CA ARG A 117 -12.32 17.65 9.27
C ARG A 117 -11.20 17.81 8.25
N GLY A 118 -10.40 16.77 8.07
CA GLY A 118 -9.44 16.69 6.97
C GLY A 118 -10.10 16.20 5.68
N HIS A 119 -9.53 16.53 4.52
CA HIS A 119 -9.88 15.92 3.24
C HIS A 119 -8.97 14.73 2.91
N VAL A 120 -9.52 13.69 2.29
CA VAL A 120 -8.73 12.57 1.72
C VAL A 120 -8.38 12.85 0.27
N ALA A 121 -7.27 12.27 -0.19
CA ALA A 121 -6.89 12.35 -1.60
C ALA A 121 -7.96 11.75 -2.53
N SER A 122 -8.07 12.28 -3.75
CA SER A 122 -9.06 11.86 -4.75
C SER A 122 -9.06 10.35 -5.00
N GLY A 123 -7.89 9.70 -5.04
CA GLY A 123 -7.79 8.25 -5.17
C GLY A 123 -8.41 7.46 -4.00
N THR A 124 -8.43 8.01 -2.79
CA THR A 124 -9.11 7.38 -1.64
C THR A 124 -10.62 7.52 -1.77
N ALA A 125 -11.11 8.70 -2.16
CA ALA A 125 -12.53 8.92 -2.45
C ALA A 125 -13.01 8.01 -3.60
N ALA A 126 -12.20 7.85 -4.66
CA ALA A 126 -12.48 6.96 -5.78
C ALA A 126 -12.68 5.51 -5.33
N ILE A 127 -11.78 4.99 -4.48
CA ILE A 127 -11.86 3.62 -3.96
C ILE A 127 -13.11 3.43 -3.08
N ARG A 128 -13.43 4.41 -2.22
CA ARG A 128 -14.64 4.37 -1.37
C ARG A 128 -15.91 4.27 -2.22
N LEU A 129 -16.06 5.16 -3.20
CA LEU A 129 -17.22 5.20 -4.08
C LEU A 129 -17.30 3.97 -4.99
N TYR A 130 -16.16 3.49 -5.49
CA TYR A 130 -16.10 2.27 -6.29
C TYR A 130 -16.67 1.05 -5.53
N TYR A 131 -16.22 0.81 -4.30
CA TYR A 131 -16.69 -0.32 -3.51
C TYR A 131 -18.10 -0.11 -2.95
N ALA A 132 -18.49 1.13 -2.61
CA ALA A 132 -19.87 1.46 -2.29
C ALA A 132 -20.80 1.10 -3.45
N ARG A 133 -20.47 1.54 -4.68
CA ARG A 133 -21.22 1.20 -5.90
C ARG A 133 -21.29 -0.31 -6.14
N SER A 134 -20.17 -1.01 -5.96
CA SER A 134 -20.13 -2.48 -6.13
C SER A 134 -21.03 -3.21 -5.12
N TYR A 135 -21.13 -2.71 -3.89
CA TYR A 135 -22.02 -3.27 -2.89
C TYR A 135 -23.49 -2.94 -3.17
N LEU A 136 -23.79 -1.70 -3.57
CA LEU A 136 -25.15 -1.30 -3.98
C LEU A 136 -25.66 -2.14 -5.16
N GLN A 137 -24.80 -2.42 -6.14
CA GLN A 137 -25.16 -3.31 -7.24
C GLN A 137 -25.57 -4.70 -6.73
N TRP A 138 -24.73 -5.32 -5.90
CA TRP A 138 -25.02 -6.64 -5.33
C TRP A 138 -26.27 -6.63 -4.44
N LEU A 139 -26.48 -5.59 -3.64
CA LEU A 139 -27.66 -5.45 -2.80
C LEU A 139 -28.94 -5.33 -3.62
N GLY A 140 -28.90 -4.62 -4.75
CA GLY A 140 -30.01 -4.54 -5.71
C GLY A 140 -30.33 -5.87 -6.35
N GLU A 141 -29.31 -6.56 -6.87
CA GLU A 141 -29.47 -7.89 -7.46
C GLU A 141 -30.07 -8.90 -6.45
N ARG A 142 -29.66 -8.81 -5.17
CA ARG A 142 -30.16 -9.66 -4.07
C ARG A 142 -31.63 -9.38 -3.73
N ASN A 143 -32.04 -8.12 -3.70
CA ASN A 143 -33.40 -7.72 -3.31
C ASN A 143 -34.41 -7.69 -4.47
N ALA A 144 -33.96 -7.80 -5.72
CA ALA A 144 -34.82 -7.81 -6.90
C ALA A 144 -35.95 -8.86 -6.82
N GLY A 145 -35.66 -10.04 -6.24
CA GLY A 145 -36.68 -11.09 -6.07
C GLY A 145 -37.76 -10.77 -5.03
N GLN A 146 -37.51 -9.87 -4.09
CA GLN A 146 -38.51 -9.39 -3.14
C GLN A 146 -39.27 -8.17 -3.67
N ALA A 147 -38.59 -7.30 -4.41
CA ALA A 147 -39.15 -6.06 -4.93
C ALA A 147 -40.05 -6.25 -6.16
N CYS A 148 -39.85 -7.30 -6.94
CA CYS A 148 -40.48 -7.48 -8.24
C CYS A 148 -41.37 -8.73 -8.26
N GLN A 149 -42.64 -8.57 -8.64
CA GLN A 149 -43.58 -9.68 -8.80
C GLN A 149 -43.73 -10.08 -10.27
N THR A 150 -43.55 -9.15 -11.19
CA THR A 150 -43.65 -9.37 -12.63
C THR A 150 -42.32 -9.17 -13.36
N LEU A 151 -42.23 -9.63 -14.61
CA LEU A 151 -41.07 -9.37 -15.47
C LEU A 151 -40.90 -7.86 -15.77
N ASP A 152 -42.00 -7.14 -15.97
CA ASP A 152 -41.96 -5.68 -16.23
C ASP A 152 -41.44 -4.91 -15.02
N ASP A 153 -41.85 -5.30 -13.81
CA ASP A 153 -41.31 -4.73 -12.57
C ASP A 153 -39.81 -4.95 -12.47
N ARG A 154 -39.36 -6.17 -12.81
CA ARG A 154 -37.95 -6.55 -12.78
C ARG A 154 -37.14 -5.73 -13.78
N ASP A 155 -37.64 -5.55 -15.00
CA ASP A 155 -37.00 -4.73 -16.00
C ASP A 155 -36.93 -3.26 -15.58
N ARG A 156 -38.01 -2.72 -15.01
CA ARG A 156 -38.02 -1.36 -14.45
C ARG A 156 -37.01 -1.22 -13.30
N TYR A 157 -36.97 -2.18 -12.38
CA TYR A 157 -36.05 -2.21 -11.25
C TYR A 157 -34.59 -2.17 -11.71
N PHE A 158 -34.20 -3.07 -12.63
CA PHE A 158 -32.82 -3.14 -13.11
C PHE A 158 -32.43 -1.91 -13.96
N ARG A 159 -33.38 -1.31 -14.71
CA ARG A 159 -33.14 -0.04 -15.39
C ARG A 159 -32.83 1.09 -14.40
N LEU A 160 -33.64 1.24 -13.35
CA LEU A 160 -33.44 2.29 -12.32
C LEU A 160 -32.16 2.06 -11.52
N LEU A 161 -31.88 0.81 -11.12
CA LEU A 161 -30.63 0.43 -10.45
C LEU A 161 -29.41 0.80 -11.32
N SER A 162 -29.43 0.42 -12.60
CA SER A 162 -28.34 0.71 -13.53
C SER A 162 -28.12 2.22 -13.71
N GLN A 163 -29.20 2.99 -13.86
CA GLN A 163 -29.13 4.45 -13.93
C GLN A 163 -28.51 5.07 -12.68
N MET A 164 -28.90 4.62 -11.48
CA MET A 164 -28.30 5.08 -10.22
C MET A 164 -26.81 4.74 -10.13
N LEU A 165 -26.43 3.51 -10.49
CA LEU A 165 -25.02 3.06 -10.47
C LEU A 165 -24.16 3.85 -11.47
N ASP A 166 -24.67 4.16 -12.66
CA ASP A 166 -23.97 4.98 -13.65
C ASP A 166 -23.82 6.44 -13.20
N ARG A 167 -24.88 7.01 -12.60
CA ARG A 167 -24.82 8.35 -11.99
C ARG A 167 -23.77 8.44 -10.89
N LEU A 168 -23.62 7.39 -10.08
CA LEU A 168 -22.56 7.30 -9.07
C LEU A 168 -21.17 7.09 -9.69
N ARG A 169 -21.08 6.33 -10.78
CA ARG A 169 -19.82 6.14 -11.53
C ARG A 169 -19.28 7.47 -12.07
N ILE A 170 -20.14 8.29 -12.67
CA ILE A 170 -19.75 9.61 -13.24
C ILE A 170 -19.23 10.55 -12.14
N ARG A 171 -19.80 10.47 -10.93
CA ARG A 171 -19.37 11.24 -9.75
C ARG A 171 -18.09 10.72 -9.10
N THR A 172 -17.66 9.51 -9.46
CA THR A 172 -16.45 8.92 -8.89
C THR A 172 -15.24 9.61 -9.51
N PRO A 173 -14.35 10.22 -8.70
CA PRO A 173 -13.20 10.92 -9.25
C PRO A 173 -12.28 9.95 -9.97
N THR A 174 -11.79 10.36 -11.13
CA THR A 174 -10.65 9.69 -11.76
C THR A 174 -9.42 10.03 -10.95
N ALA A 175 -8.70 9.02 -10.46
CA ALA A 175 -7.44 9.25 -9.77
C ALA A 175 -6.45 9.89 -10.76
N GLU A 176 -6.16 11.19 -10.61
CA GLU A 176 -5.07 11.81 -11.34
C GLU A 176 -3.77 11.08 -11.01
N ASN A 177 -3.11 10.55 -12.04
CA ASN A 177 -1.83 9.84 -11.92
C ASN A 177 -0.66 10.82 -11.67
N ARG A 178 -0.86 11.87 -10.85
CA ARG A 178 0.20 12.81 -10.41
C ARG A 178 1.15 12.18 -9.37
N SER A 179 1.35 10.87 -9.40
CA SER A 179 2.36 10.22 -8.57
C SER A 179 3.73 10.43 -9.22
N THR A 180 4.37 11.56 -8.94
CA THR A 180 5.82 11.67 -9.03
C THR A 180 6.42 10.76 -7.97
N ARG A 181 6.54 9.47 -8.30
CA ARG A 181 7.22 8.43 -7.51
C ARG A 181 8.72 8.73 -7.37
N VAL A 182 9.13 9.81 -6.73
CA VAL A 182 10.54 10.24 -6.69
C VAL A 182 11.32 9.37 -5.70
N GLY A 183 12.54 8.96 -6.07
CA GLY A 183 13.49 8.34 -5.14
C GLY A 183 14.06 9.33 -4.13
N LEU A 184 15.03 8.88 -3.34
CA LEU A 184 15.86 9.77 -2.53
C LEU A 184 16.85 10.50 -3.44
N ASN A 185 17.14 11.77 -3.13
CA ASN A 185 18.29 12.43 -3.73
C ASN A 185 19.61 11.91 -3.11
N ALA A 186 20.75 12.33 -3.67
CA ALA A 186 22.06 11.84 -3.23
C ALA A 186 22.35 12.15 -1.75
N GLU A 187 22.01 13.36 -1.30
CA GLU A 187 22.20 13.80 0.09
C GLU A 187 21.34 13.00 1.07
N GLN A 188 20.05 12.83 0.77
CA GLN A 188 19.11 12.03 1.55
C GLN A 188 19.55 10.56 1.63
N LYS A 189 20.00 9.99 0.50
CA LYS A 189 20.51 8.61 0.46
C LYS A 189 21.75 8.47 1.34
N LEU A 190 22.73 9.36 1.18
CA LEU A 190 23.96 9.35 1.98
C LEU A 190 23.64 9.50 3.47
N ARG A 191 22.77 10.45 3.82
CA ARG A 191 22.34 10.66 5.20
C ARG A 191 21.66 9.42 5.76
N LEU A 192 20.74 8.81 5.01
CA LEU A 192 20.04 7.60 5.43
C LEU A 192 21.02 6.45 5.71
N LEU A 193 22.01 6.23 4.84
CA LEU A 193 23.04 5.22 5.05
C LEU A 193 23.87 5.51 6.31
N HIS A 194 24.25 6.77 6.52
CA HIS A 194 25.02 7.18 7.68
C HIS A 194 24.26 7.01 9.00
N VAL A 195 23.00 7.48 9.08
CA VAL A 195 22.21 7.39 10.33
C VAL A 195 21.76 5.96 10.66
N THR A 196 21.81 5.06 9.68
CA THR A 196 21.46 3.64 9.88
C THR A 196 22.68 2.78 10.16
N ASP A 197 23.89 3.34 10.10
CA ASP A 197 25.11 2.65 10.50
C ASP A 197 25.08 2.33 12.01
N PRO A 198 25.30 1.06 12.41
CA PRO A 198 25.37 0.67 13.82
C PRO A 198 26.46 1.39 14.63
N SER A 199 27.52 1.90 13.98
CA SER A 199 28.57 2.67 14.63
C SER A 199 28.26 4.17 14.73
N TYR A 200 27.13 4.62 14.17
CA TYR A 200 26.77 6.04 14.20
C TYR A 200 26.51 6.51 15.65
N PRO A 201 27.16 7.59 16.13
CA PRO A 201 27.07 8.02 17.53
C PRO A 201 25.65 8.40 17.98
N ASP A 202 24.84 9.01 17.11
CA ASP A 202 23.46 9.39 17.41
C ASP A 202 22.48 8.23 17.17
N ASN A 203 22.81 7.04 17.68
CA ASN A 203 21.90 5.90 17.68
C ASN A 203 21.03 5.84 18.94
N ARG A 204 20.49 7.01 19.32
CA ARG A 204 19.38 7.34 20.26
C ARG A 204 18.92 6.25 21.24
N GLY A 205 19.84 5.61 21.96
CA GLY A 205 19.52 4.56 22.93
C GLY A 205 18.93 3.28 22.33
N ALA A 206 19.00 3.08 21.01
CA ALA A 206 18.58 1.85 20.37
C ALA A 206 19.55 0.73 20.74
N SER A 207 19.03 -0.45 21.08
CA SER A 207 19.86 -1.62 21.38
C SER A 207 20.69 -2.03 20.16
N ALA A 208 21.79 -2.75 20.39
CA ALA A 208 22.62 -3.30 19.32
C ALA A 208 21.79 -4.12 18.30
N PHE A 209 20.81 -4.90 18.76
CA PHE A 209 19.93 -5.65 17.86
C PHE A 209 19.10 -4.73 16.94
N LEU A 210 18.50 -3.67 17.49
CA LEU A 210 17.67 -2.76 16.70
C LEU A 210 18.49 -1.99 15.66
N ARG A 211 19.71 -1.58 16.00
CA ARG A 211 20.64 -0.91 15.07
C ARG A 211 20.94 -1.76 13.85
N HIS A 212 21.46 -2.97 14.04
CA HIS A 212 21.80 -3.88 12.94
C HIS A 212 20.56 -4.32 12.16
N ARG A 213 19.42 -4.58 12.82
CA ARG A 213 18.16 -4.89 12.13
C ARG A 213 17.71 -3.74 11.23
N ASN A 214 17.78 -2.50 11.70
CA ASN A 214 17.34 -1.33 10.95
C ASN A 214 18.28 -1.03 9.78
N GLN A 215 19.60 -1.14 9.97
CA GLN A 215 20.58 -1.10 8.89
C GLN A 215 20.25 -2.14 7.81
N LEU A 216 20.03 -3.40 8.23
CA LEU A 216 19.71 -4.49 7.32
C LEU A 216 18.43 -4.18 6.51
N ILE A 217 17.38 -3.67 7.14
CA ILE A 217 16.14 -3.27 6.44
C ILE A 217 16.41 -2.26 5.33
N VAL A 218 17.22 -1.24 5.60
CA VAL A 218 17.56 -0.19 4.64
C VAL A 218 18.45 -0.73 3.52
N MET A 219 19.48 -1.51 3.85
CA MET A 219 20.39 -2.10 2.87
C MET A 219 19.68 -3.07 1.93
N TRP A 220 18.78 -3.92 2.44
CA TRP A 220 17.92 -4.74 1.58
C TRP A 220 17.01 -3.86 0.72
N GLY A 221 16.37 -2.84 1.28
CA GLY A 221 15.47 -1.96 0.54
C GLY A 221 16.15 -1.24 -0.62
N ILE A 222 17.29 -0.61 -0.37
CA ILE A 222 18.06 0.15 -1.36
C ILE A 222 18.78 -0.79 -2.33
N GLY A 223 19.34 -1.91 -1.89
CA GLY A 223 20.15 -2.79 -2.74
C GLY A 223 19.35 -3.72 -3.64
N THR A 224 18.13 -4.10 -3.23
CA THR A 224 17.33 -5.11 -3.95
C THR A 224 15.99 -4.58 -4.48
N GLY A 225 15.58 -3.38 -4.04
CA GLY A 225 14.31 -2.78 -4.45
C GLY A 225 13.07 -3.54 -4.01
N LEU A 226 13.16 -4.49 -3.07
CA LEU A 226 12.02 -5.30 -2.61
C LEU A 226 10.82 -4.45 -2.15
N ARG A 227 9.63 -5.02 -2.23
CA ARG A 227 8.44 -4.48 -1.56
C ARG A 227 8.47 -4.84 -0.08
N ARG A 228 7.81 -4.01 0.73
CA ARG A 228 7.70 -4.22 2.19
C ARG A 228 7.22 -5.63 2.54
N GLY A 229 6.22 -6.14 1.81
CA GLY A 229 5.69 -7.49 2.01
C GLY A 229 6.69 -8.60 1.67
N GLU A 230 7.52 -8.39 0.65
CA GLU A 230 8.55 -9.35 0.25
C GLU A 230 9.66 -9.41 1.31
N LEU A 231 10.16 -8.26 1.77
CA LEU A 231 11.21 -8.19 2.79
C LEU A 231 10.74 -8.78 4.13
N LEU A 232 9.52 -8.45 4.58
CA LEU A 232 8.94 -9.01 5.81
C LEU A 232 8.54 -10.49 5.69
N GLY A 233 8.48 -11.01 4.46
CA GLY A 233 8.20 -12.41 4.15
C GLY A 233 9.45 -13.27 3.96
N LEU A 234 10.66 -12.68 3.96
CA LEU A 234 11.90 -13.44 3.82
C LEU A 234 12.08 -14.44 4.95
N ARG A 235 12.41 -15.68 4.57
CA ARG A 235 12.68 -16.79 5.46
C ARG A 235 14.12 -17.27 5.30
N ILE A 236 14.80 -17.52 6.40
CA ILE A 236 16.20 -17.96 6.47
C ILE A 236 16.40 -19.25 5.65
N GLY A 237 15.48 -20.22 5.76
CA GLY A 237 15.54 -21.46 4.99
C GLY A 237 15.35 -21.31 3.47
N ARG A 238 15.09 -20.10 2.96
CA ARG A 238 14.98 -19.78 1.53
C ARG A 238 16.09 -18.85 1.04
N LEU A 239 17.12 -18.67 1.87
CA LEU A 239 18.35 -17.95 1.53
C LEU A 239 19.40 -18.99 1.14
N ASP A 240 19.90 -18.90 -0.08
CA ASP A 240 21.05 -19.67 -0.53
C ASP A 240 22.32 -18.92 -0.09
N PHE A 241 23.01 -19.48 0.90
CA PHE A 241 24.24 -18.91 1.45
C PHE A 241 25.46 -19.15 0.57
N ARG A 242 25.42 -20.13 -0.35
CA ARG A 242 26.53 -20.42 -1.27
C ARG A 242 26.48 -19.54 -2.49
N LYS A 243 25.28 -19.36 -3.06
CA LYS A 243 25.07 -18.56 -4.27
C LYS A 243 24.71 -17.10 -3.99
N ASN A 244 24.60 -16.72 -2.71
CA ASN A 244 24.12 -15.40 -2.29
C ASN A 244 22.81 -15.01 -3.01
N MET A 245 21.82 -15.92 -2.94
CA MET A 245 20.49 -15.69 -3.49
C MET A 245 19.41 -15.73 -2.41
N ALA A 246 18.36 -14.93 -2.60
CA ALA A 246 17.16 -14.96 -1.78
C ALA A 246 15.93 -15.29 -2.63
N SER A 247 15.19 -16.32 -2.22
CA SER A 247 13.96 -16.70 -2.91
C SER A 247 12.77 -15.93 -2.36
N ILE A 248 12.13 -15.14 -3.22
CA ILE A 248 10.89 -14.43 -2.94
C ILE A 248 9.72 -15.32 -3.34
N VAL A 249 8.99 -15.81 -2.34
CA VAL A 249 7.88 -16.76 -2.51
C VAL A 249 6.57 -16.08 -2.13
N ARG A 250 5.48 -16.41 -2.84
CA ARG A 250 4.14 -15.92 -2.54
C ARG A 250 3.43 -16.92 -1.62
N ARG A 251 3.34 -16.59 -0.34
CA ARG A 251 2.68 -17.41 0.66
C ARG A 251 1.44 -16.71 1.19
N GLY A 252 0.32 -16.82 0.48
CA GLY A 252 -0.95 -16.33 1.00
C GLY A 252 -1.49 -17.29 2.06
N HIS A 253 -2.01 -16.77 3.18
CA HIS A 253 -2.65 -17.57 4.23
C HIS A 253 -1.72 -18.59 4.89
N ASP A 254 -0.44 -18.22 5.05
CA ASP A 254 0.57 -19.10 5.65
C ASP A 254 0.18 -19.44 7.11
N PRO A 255 -0.02 -20.73 7.45
CA PRO A 255 -0.33 -21.18 8.81
C PRO A 255 0.82 -20.94 9.79
N ASP A 256 2.06 -20.91 9.32
CA ASP A 256 3.22 -20.68 10.19
C ASP A 256 3.42 -19.19 10.48
N ASP A 257 2.82 -18.30 9.68
CA ASP A 257 2.87 -16.87 9.95
C ASP A 257 1.88 -16.54 11.06
N PRO A 258 2.33 -16.10 12.24
CA PRO A 258 1.45 -15.83 13.35
C PRO A 258 0.79 -14.44 13.27
N ARG A 259 1.15 -13.61 12.28
CA ARG A 259 0.67 -12.23 12.17
C ARG A 259 -0.77 -12.21 11.65
N THR A 260 -1.66 -11.52 12.34
CA THR A 260 -3.05 -11.29 11.87
C THR A 260 -3.06 -10.61 10.51
N TYR A 261 -2.26 -9.56 10.37
CA TYR A 261 -2.03 -8.86 9.10
C TYR A 261 -0.76 -9.38 8.44
N GLN A 262 -0.90 -10.47 7.69
CA GLN A 262 0.21 -11.08 6.97
C GLN A 262 0.76 -10.14 5.88
N PRO A 263 2.08 -9.89 5.85
CA PRO A 263 2.73 -9.25 4.71
C PRO A 263 2.72 -10.19 3.51
N ASN A 264 1.95 -9.85 2.48
CA ASN A 264 1.85 -10.66 1.27
C ASN A 264 2.74 -10.12 0.15
N THR A 265 3.35 -11.05 -0.58
CA THR A 265 4.03 -10.79 -1.85
C THR A 265 2.97 -10.53 -2.91
N LYS A 266 2.86 -9.28 -3.39
CA LYS A 266 1.95 -8.89 -4.49
C LYS A 266 2.47 -9.33 -5.86
N THR A 267 3.73 -9.72 -5.94
CA THR A 267 4.47 -9.92 -7.18
C THR A 267 4.80 -11.38 -7.43
N ARG A 268 5.23 -11.68 -8.66
CA ARG A 268 5.64 -13.02 -9.07
C ARG A 268 6.85 -13.48 -8.24
N GLU A 269 6.90 -14.78 -8.03
CA GLU A 269 8.01 -15.42 -7.35
C GLU A 269 9.29 -15.32 -8.19
N ARG A 270 10.43 -15.18 -7.52
CA ARG A 270 11.74 -15.08 -8.16
C ARG A 270 12.86 -15.30 -7.16
N ALA A 271 14.02 -15.67 -7.65
CA ALA A 271 15.28 -15.52 -6.91
C ALA A 271 15.88 -14.15 -7.21
N ILE A 272 16.43 -13.50 -6.19
CA ILE A 272 17.24 -12.29 -6.35
C ILE A 272 18.64 -12.56 -5.83
N GLY A 273 19.66 -12.11 -6.56
CA GLY A 273 21.03 -12.06 -6.06
C GLY A 273 21.21 -10.96 -5.04
N ILE A 274 22.09 -11.18 -4.06
CA ILE A 274 22.56 -10.15 -3.14
C ILE A 274 24.09 -10.10 -3.21
N SER A 275 24.67 -8.92 -2.98
CA SER A 275 26.12 -8.76 -2.95
C SER A 275 26.73 -9.45 -1.72
N ASP A 276 28.04 -9.66 -1.75
CA ASP A 276 28.76 -10.30 -0.64
C ASP A 276 28.68 -9.46 0.65
N GLU A 277 28.66 -8.13 0.54
CA GLU A 277 28.50 -7.22 1.68
C GLU A 277 27.11 -7.35 2.30
N LEU A 278 26.05 -7.40 1.47
CA LEU A 278 24.70 -7.60 1.99
C LEU A 278 24.52 -9.01 2.56
N ALA A 279 25.18 -10.01 1.95
CA ALA A 279 25.22 -11.37 2.45
C ALA A 279 25.92 -11.47 3.82
N PHE A 280 27.00 -10.71 4.02
CA PHE A 280 27.72 -10.58 5.29
C PHE A 280 26.84 -9.93 6.35
N LEU A 281 26.26 -8.75 6.10
CA LEU A 281 25.37 -8.06 7.05
C LEU A 281 24.16 -8.94 7.44
N ARG A 282 23.60 -9.66 6.46
CA ARG A 282 22.55 -10.67 6.71
C ARG A 282 23.06 -11.77 7.64
N HIS A 283 24.24 -12.32 7.38
CA HIS A 283 24.79 -13.42 8.16
C HIS A 283 25.09 -12.98 9.59
N GLU A 284 25.74 -11.83 9.76
CA GLU A 284 25.99 -11.20 11.06
C GLU A 284 24.68 -10.99 11.83
N HIS A 285 23.65 -10.41 11.20
CA HIS A 285 22.34 -10.24 11.82
C HIS A 285 21.74 -11.57 12.29
N ILE A 286 21.83 -12.64 11.50
CA ILE A 286 21.28 -13.95 11.85
C ILE A 286 22.02 -14.55 13.04
N VAL A 287 23.34 -14.61 12.98
CA VAL A 287 24.18 -15.36 13.94
C VAL A 287 24.45 -14.57 15.21
N THR A 288 24.76 -13.28 15.10
CA THR A 288 25.25 -12.46 16.22
C THR A 288 24.11 -11.77 16.99
N HIS A 289 23.05 -11.37 16.30
CA HIS A 289 22.00 -10.51 16.87
C HIS A 289 20.68 -11.27 17.04
N ARG A 290 20.12 -11.81 15.96
CA ARG A 290 18.83 -12.51 15.95
C ARG A 290 18.85 -13.79 16.78
N ALA A 291 19.95 -14.56 16.75
CA ALA A 291 20.06 -15.81 17.49
C ALA A 291 19.95 -15.64 19.02
N LYS A 292 20.30 -14.45 19.55
CA LYS A 292 20.19 -14.12 20.98
C LYS A 292 18.75 -13.94 21.44
N ILE A 293 17.80 -13.72 20.52
CA ILE A 293 16.39 -13.53 20.85
C ILE A 293 15.70 -14.89 20.90
N SER A 294 15.31 -15.31 22.10
CA SER A 294 14.74 -16.64 22.33
C SER A 294 13.53 -16.96 21.43
N GLY A 295 12.60 -16.02 21.27
CA GLY A 295 11.42 -16.21 20.42
C GLY A 295 11.73 -16.33 18.92
N ALA A 296 12.80 -15.70 18.45
CA ALA A 296 13.20 -15.73 17.05
C ALA A 296 13.73 -17.10 16.62
N ARG A 297 14.23 -17.91 17.56
CA ARG A 297 14.70 -19.28 17.30
C ARG A 297 13.57 -20.26 16.98
N LYS A 298 12.32 -19.89 17.24
CA LYS A 298 11.14 -20.76 17.04
C LYS A 298 10.57 -20.72 15.61
N HIS A 299 11.13 -19.89 14.72
CA HIS A 299 10.68 -19.75 13.34
C HIS A 299 11.80 -19.23 12.44
N ASP A 300 11.59 -19.23 11.13
CA ASP A 300 12.60 -18.91 10.13
C ASP A 300 12.50 -17.49 9.54
N PHE A 301 11.56 -16.64 9.97
CA PHE A 301 11.49 -15.24 9.49
C PHE A 301 12.77 -14.43 9.79
N LEU A 302 13.30 -13.73 8.78
CA LEU A 302 14.56 -12.97 8.90
C LEU A 302 14.46 -11.80 9.90
N LEU A 303 13.37 -11.02 9.81
CA LEU A 303 13.17 -9.81 10.60
C LEU A 303 12.21 -10.06 11.75
N VAL A 304 12.63 -9.71 12.97
CA VAL A 304 11.88 -9.97 14.20
C VAL A 304 11.77 -8.73 15.09
N ALA A 305 10.76 -8.73 15.96
CA ALA A 305 10.67 -7.79 17.07
C ALA A 305 11.66 -8.20 18.17
N GLU A 306 12.34 -7.22 18.77
CA GLU A 306 13.34 -7.46 19.80
C GLU A 306 12.76 -8.15 21.04
N THR A 307 11.70 -7.57 21.60
CA THR A 307 11.15 -7.98 22.91
C THR A 307 10.54 -9.37 22.91
N THR A 308 9.89 -9.77 21.81
CA THR A 308 9.13 -11.03 21.74
C THR A 308 9.79 -12.07 20.84
N GLY A 309 10.69 -11.65 19.94
CA GLY A 309 11.22 -12.50 18.87
C GLY A 309 10.22 -12.87 17.79
N ARG A 310 8.96 -12.40 17.85
CA ARG A 310 7.95 -12.69 16.82
C ARG A 310 8.32 -12.02 15.49
N PRO A 311 7.80 -12.50 14.35
CA PRO A 311 8.04 -11.90 13.04
C PRO A 311 7.63 -10.42 13.04
N LEU A 312 8.48 -9.56 12.49
CA LEU A 312 8.25 -8.11 12.52
C LEU A 312 6.92 -7.78 11.81
N SER A 313 6.09 -6.97 12.47
CA SER A 313 4.77 -6.59 11.96
C SER A 313 4.88 -5.44 10.95
N LEU A 314 3.84 -5.25 10.12
CA LEU A 314 3.75 -4.12 9.21
C LEU A 314 3.84 -2.77 9.96
N ALA A 315 3.21 -2.68 11.13
CA ALA A 315 3.23 -1.49 11.97
C ALA A 315 4.63 -1.24 12.57
N GLY A 316 5.28 -2.28 13.10
CA GLY A 316 6.65 -2.20 13.62
C GLY A 316 7.64 -1.81 12.54
N PHE A 317 7.48 -2.35 11.33
CA PHE A 317 8.29 -1.97 10.18
C PHE A 317 8.06 -0.50 9.77
N SER A 318 6.82 -0.03 9.71
CA SER A 318 6.51 1.38 9.45
C SER A 318 7.02 2.32 10.56
N LYS A 319 7.06 1.86 11.81
CA LYS A 319 7.62 2.60 12.94
C LYS A 319 9.11 2.90 12.74
N VAL A 320 9.90 1.96 12.20
CA VAL A 320 11.33 2.20 11.88
C VAL A 320 11.51 3.44 11.02
N PHE A 321 10.76 3.55 9.92
CA PHE A 321 10.87 4.72 9.02
C PHE A 321 10.34 6.01 9.66
N ARG A 322 9.36 5.92 10.57
CA ARG A 322 8.90 7.09 11.33
C ARG A 322 9.98 7.58 12.28
N GLU A 323 10.63 6.67 13.00
CA GLU A 323 11.73 6.98 13.90
C GLU A 323 12.93 7.56 13.15
N LEU A 324 13.25 7.07 11.96
CA LEU A 324 14.30 7.67 11.12
C LEU A 324 13.97 9.11 10.73
N ARG A 325 12.72 9.41 10.34
CA ARG A 325 12.30 10.77 9.96
C ARG A 325 12.27 11.74 11.14
N THR A 326 11.76 11.30 12.29
CA THR A 326 11.78 12.09 13.53
C THR A 326 13.19 12.23 14.08
N GLY A 327 14.01 11.20 13.82
CA GLY A 327 15.43 11.14 14.12
C GLY A 327 16.18 12.25 13.40
N ASP A 328 16.07 12.25 12.09
CA ASP A 328 16.92 13.05 11.25
C ASP A 328 16.13 13.69 10.11
N PRO A 329 15.82 15.00 10.19
CA PRO A 329 15.06 15.68 9.15
C PRO A 329 15.71 15.64 7.76
N LEU A 330 17.05 15.50 7.67
CA LEU A 330 17.78 15.49 6.39
C LEU A 330 17.51 14.23 5.58
N VAL A 331 17.00 13.15 6.18
CA VAL A 331 16.54 11.96 5.42
C VAL A 331 15.25 12.23 4.63
N GLY A 332 14.55 13.32 4.95
CA GLY A 332 13.35 13.80 4.28
C GLY A 332 12.03 13.26 4.84
N GLU A 333 11.03 14.14 4.94
CA GLU A 333 9.69 13.82 5.47
C GLU A 333 8.94 12.76 4.63
N GLY A 334 9.25 12.69 3.34
CA GLY A 334 8.67 11.72 2.41
C GLY A 334 9.23 10.30 2.57
N LEU A 335 10.28 10.08 3.37
CA LEU A 335 10.96 8.79 3.49
C LEU A 335 9.97 7.71 3.91
N THR A 336 9.76 6.71 3.06
CA THR A 336 9.10 5.46 3.42
C THR A 336 9.84 4.32 2.74
N PHE A 337 9.59 3.09 3.15
CA PHE A 337 10.22 1.94 2.49
C PHE A 337 9.94 1.88 0.98
N HIS A 338 8.78 2.40 0.52
CA HIS A 338 8.48 2.42 -0.91
C HIS A 338 9.38 3.39 -1.70
N VAL A 339 9.87 4.45 -1.05
CA VAL A 339 10.84 5.39 -1.65
C VAL A 339 12.17 4.70 -1.94
N LEU A 340 12.61 3.76 -1.10
CA LEU A 340 13.84 2.98 -1.35
C LEU A 340 13.73 2.20 -2.66
N ARG A 341 12.54 1.62 -2.92
CA ARG A 341 12.26 0.95 -4.19
C ARG A 341 12.27 1.91 -5.39
N HIS A 342 11.80 3.15 -5.24
CA HIS A 342 11.90 4.15 -6.31
C HIS A 342 13.35 4.52 -6.59
N THR A 343 14.14 4.68 -5.52
CA THR A 343 15.58 4.97 -5.57
C THR A 343 16.32 3.87 -6.33
N TRP A 344 16.07 2.59 -5.99
CA TRP A 344 16.64 1.45 -6.71
C TRP A 344 16.26 1.44 -8.20
N ASN A 345 15.02 1.79 -8.58
CA ASN A 345 14.65 1.82 -10.00
C ASN A 345 15.36 2.93 -10.78
N GLU A 346 15.57 4.08 -10.14
CA GLU A 346 16.28 5.21 -10.75
C GLU A 346 17.77 4.88 -10.94
N GLU A 347 18.40 4.23 -9.97
CA GLU A 347 19.77 3.72 -10.07
C GLU A 347 19.88 2.58 -11.09
N PHE A 348 18.90 1.68 -11.15
CA PHE A 348 18.85 0.64 -12.18
C PHE A 348 18.83 1.23 -13.59
N SER A 349 18.08 2.33 -13.81
CA SER A 349 18.13 3.04 -15.11
C SER A 349 19.52 3.59 -15.39
N GLN A 350 20.18 4.21 -14.42
CA GLN A 350 21.52 4.78 -14.61
C GLN A 350 22.55 3.71 -14.95
N ILE A 351 22.52 2.57 -14.23
CA ILE A 351 23.43 1.44 -14.47
C ILE A 351 23.13 0.80 -15.84
N ALA A 352 21.85 0.64 -16.20
CA ALA A 352 21.45 0.13 -17.51
C ALA A 352 21.92 1.05 -18.65
N ASP A 353 21.87 2.37 -18.45
CA ASP A 353 22.37 3.37 -19.40
C ASP A 353 23.88 3.24 -19.59
N SER A 354 24.64 3.17 -18.50
CA SER A 354 26.09 3.00 -18.51
C SER A 354 26.52 1.68 -19.15
N ALA A 355 25.73 0.62 -19.01
CA ALA A 355 25.96 -0.67 -19.64
C ALA A 355 25.40 -0.76 -21.08
N GLY A 356 24.80 0.30 -21.61
CA GLY A 356 24.30 0.35 -23.00
C GLY A 356 23.11 -0.56 -23.28
N LEU A 357 22.29 -0.89 -22.27
CA LEU A 357 21.14 -1.78 -22.46
C LEU A 357 20.09 -1.13 -23.37
N LYS A 358 19.55 -1.93 -24.29
CA LYS A 358 18.40 -1.55 -25.11
C LYS A 358 17.15 -1.41 -24.22
N PRO A 359 16.20 -0.52 -24.55
CA PRO A 359 15.01 -0.28 -23.72
C PRO A 359 14.19 -1.55 -23.41
N GLU A 360 14.09 -2.49 -24.35
CA GLU A 360 13.36 -3.75 -24.15
C GLU A 360 14.09 -4.71 -23.21
N ASP A 361 15.42 -4.78 -23.28
CA ASP A 361 16.22 -5.59 -22.35
C ASP A 361 16.20 -5.00 -20.95
N GLU A 362 16.30 -3.67 -20.82
CA GLU A 362 16.11 -2.95 -19.56
C GLU A 362 14.72 -3.24 -18.96
N ARG A 363 13.66 -3.20 -19.78
CA ARG A 363 12.29 -3.53 -19.36
C ARG A 363 12.20 -4.96 -18.84
N ARG A 364 12.70 -5.94 -19.58
CA ARG A 364 12.64 -7.36 -19.20
C ARG A 364 13.42 -7.62 -17.91
N ALA A 365 14.67 -7.15 -17.84
CA ALA A 365 15.51 -7.30 -16.67
C ALA A 365 14.88 -6.63 -15.43
N ARG A 366 14.36 -5.40 -15.58
CA ARG A 366 13.65 -4.72 -14.49
C ARG A 366 12.38 -5.45 -14.09
N ASN A 367 11.55 -5.89 -15.04
CA ASN A 367 10.32 -6.64 -14.74
C ASN A 367 10.63 -7.91 -13.94
N HIS A 368 11.65 -8.66 -14.35
CA HIS A 368 12.13 -9.83 -13.62
C HIS A 368 12.59 -9.46 -12.21
N ALA A 369 13.55 -8.54 -12.06
CA ALA A 369 14.09 -8.10 -10.77
C ALA A 369 13.01 -7.56 -9.81
N MET A 370 11.93 -7.00 -10.37
CA MET A 370 10.82 -6.40 -9.63
C MET A 370 9.62 -7.31 -9.40
N GLY A 371 9.67 -8.54 -9.92
CA GLY A 371 8.59 -9.53 -9.87
C GLY A 371 7.32 -9.07 -10.59
N TRP A 372 7.46 -8.16 -11.56
CA TRP A 372 6.36 -7.75 -12.42
C TRP A 372 6.08 -8.80 -13.50
N SER A 373 4.89 -8.75 -14.10
CA SER A 373 4.63 -9.56 -15.29
C SER A 373 5.55 -9.12 -16.44
N ASP A 374 5.90 -10.01 -17.35
CA ASP A 374 6.79 -9.71 -18.47
C ASP A 374 6.23 -8.58 -19.34
N PHE A 375 4.91 -8.55 -19.51
CA PHE A 375 4.16 -7.51 -20.22
C PHE A 375 3.75 -6.30 -19.35
N SER A 376 4.34 -6.14 -18.15
CA SER A 376 3.96 -5.04 -17.27
C SER A 376 4.37 -3.69 -17.83
N LYS A 377 3.40 -2.77 -17.91
CA LYS A 377 3.65 -1.34 -18.19
C LYS A 377 4.22 -0.60 -16.97
N SER A 378 4.47 -1.28 -15.85
CA SER A 378 5.05 -0.65 -14.64
C SER A 378 6.44 -0.11 -14.90
N ALA A 379 7.24 -0.80 -15.71
CA ALA A 379 8.58 -0.37 -16.11
C ALA A 379 8.56 0.91 -16.98
N ASP A 380 7.48 1.13 -17.75
CA ASP A 380 7.35 2.31 -18.64
C ASP A 380 7.40 3.62 -17.87
N HIS A 381 6.95 3.64 -16.62
CA HIS A 381 7.02 4.85 -15.81
C HIS A 381 8.46 5.32 -15.58
N TYR A 382 9.39 4.40 -15.40
CA TYR A 382 10.81 4.72 -15.21
C TYR A 382 11.49 5.03 -16.54
N LEU A 383 11.12 4.31 -17.60
CA LEU A 383 11.59 4.60 -18.95
C LEU A 383 11.15 6.00 -19.43
N ARG A 384 9.90 6.41 -19.16
CA ARG A 384 9.42 7.76 -19.47
C ARG A 384 10.22 8.86 -18.76
N ARG A 385 10.66 8.62 -17.52
CA ARG A 385 11.53 9.57 -16.81
C ARG A 385 12.92 9.66 -17.43
N ARG A 386 13.48 8.52 -17.84
CA ARG A 386 14.73 8.48 -18.61
C ARG A 386 14.57 9.31 -19.89
N THR A 387 13.53 9.05 -20.68
CA THR A 387 13.22 9.82 -21.89
C THR A 387 13.11 11.31 -21.61
N ARG A 388 12.40 11.70 -20.55
CA ARG A 388 12.29 13.11 -20.14
C ARG A 388 13.65 13.71 -19.79
N ARG A 389 14.47 13.03 -18.97
CA ARG A 389 15.81 13.49 -18.59
C ARG A 389 16.73 13.67 -19.81
N VAL A 390 16.66 12.74 -20.78
CA VAL A 390 17.43 12.84 -22.02
C VAL A 390 16.94 14.02 -22.86
N ALA A 391 15.63 14.18 -23.02
CA ALA A 391 15.04 15.32 -23.73
C ALA A 391 15.44 16.67 -23.10
N ASP A 392 15.38 16.77 -21.77
CA ASP A 392 15.79 17.97 -21.03
C ASP A 392 17.27 18.27 -21.28
N LYS A 393 18.17 17.27 -21.20
CA LYS A 393 19.61 17.43 -21.49
C LYS A 393 19.88 17.90 -22.91
N VAL A 394 19.21 17.31 -23.90
CA VAL A 394 19.36 17.71 -25.31
C VAL A 394 18.87 19.14 -25.51
N SER A 395 17.71 19.49 -24.93
CA SER A 395 17.19 20.85 -24.97
C SER A 395 18.15 21.87 -24.36
N THR A 396 18.75 21.58 -23.19
CA THR A 396 19.74 22.46 -22.57
C THR A 396 20.99 22.63 -23.45
N ARG A 397 21.45 21.55 -24.10
CA ARG A 397 22.60 21.64 -25.01
C ARG A 397 22.30 22.48 -26.26
N ILE A 398 21.08 22.38 -26.80
CA ILE A 398 20.63 23.26 -27.88
C ILE A 398 20.63 24.72 -27.40
N GLN A 399 20.12 25.00 -26.21
CA GLN A 399 20.12 26.35 -25.65
C GLN A 399 21.55 26.91 -25.47
N GLN A 400 22.50 26.09 -24.99
CA GLN A 400 23.91 26.48 -24.87
C GLN A 400 24.50 26.84 -26.23
N SER A 401 24.30 25.99 -27.24
CA SER A 401 24.79 26.24 -28.60
C SER A 401 24.18 27.51 -29.21
N VAL A 402 22.89 27.79 -28.97
CA VAL A 402 22.24 29.04 -29.42
C VAL A 402 22.85 30.27 -28.75
N ILE A 403 23.21 30.17 -27.47
CA ILE A 403 23.86 31.26 -26.74
C ILE A 403 25.29 31.48 -27.26
N GLU A 404 26.06 30.42 -27.50
CA GLU A 404 27.42 30.48 -28.05
C GLU A 404 27.47 31.09 -29.46
N MET A 405 26.43 30.89 -30.26
CA MET A 405 26.31 31.48 -31.60
C MET A 405 25.81 32.92 -31.61
N ARG A 406 25.51 33.53 -30.44
CA ARG A 406 25.20 34.96 -30.40
C ARG A 406 26.45 35.76 -30.74
N PRO A 407 26.37 36.74 -31.66
CA PRO A 407 27.49 37.64 -31.90
C PRO A 407 27.85 38.32 -30.57
N SER A 408 29.15 38.31 -30.23
CA SER A 408 29.68 39.10 -29.14
C SER A 408 29.38 40.57 -29.45
N ASN A 409 28.66 41.27 -28.57
CA ASN A 409 28.56 42.73 -28.62
C ASN A 409 29.90 43.35 -28.19
N ALA A 410 30.96 43.05 -28.93
CA ALA A 410 32.26 43.68 -28.84
C ALA A 410 32.63 44.04 -30.27
N ASP A 411 31.99 45.08 -30.82
CA ASP A 411 32.41 45.86 -31.99
C ASP A 411 31.50 47.10 -32.17
N HIS A 412 31.18 47.78 -31.06
CA HIS A 412 30.61 49.13 -31.08
C HIS A 412 31.34 49.97 -30.02
N GLU A 413 32.61 50.27 -30.27
CA GLU A 413 33.28 51.48 -29.78
C GLU A 413 33.76 52.31 -30.97
#